data_AF-A0A967Z2G5-F1
#
_entry.id   AF-A0A967Z2G5-F1
#
_cell.length_a   1.000
_cell.length_b   1.000
_cell.length_c   1.000
_cell.angle_alpha   90.00
_cell.angle_beta   90.00
_cell.angle_gamma   90.00
#
_symmetry.space_group_name_H-M   'P 1'
#
loop_
_entity.id
_entity.type
_entity.pdbx_description
1 polymer ?
#
loop_
_entity_poly.entity_id
_entity_poly.type
_entity_poly.pdbx_seq_one_letter_code
_entity_poly.pdbx_strand_id
1 'polypeptide(L)'
;DLLKAVYQLDIVKGSHKLQLALVRNPNTPGPVVQALLPFLHLFELVDLCLIPGVTPDQKFAAERAILLRLPTTELGNKMTLARRATATVVGEILKEGDSRLVEICLNSPRLREVAILQFINGASSKAETISMIARHPKWKLRPNLRLAILKNRRTPSIWFTLFLPQLRTPDVRNLLLSRRLNPAQKKLVQDELRKRGTGR
;
A
#
# COMPACT_ATOMS: atom_id res chain seq x y z
N ASP A 1 6.52 -37.09 -6.91
CA ASP A 1 7.97 -37.21 -6.65
C ASP A 1 8.89 -36.82 -7.80
N LEU A 2 8.49 -36.97 -9.06
CA LEU A 2 9.31 -36.62 -10.23
C LEU A 2 9.89 -35.20 -10.19
N LEU A 3 9.10 -34.17 -9.87
CA LEU A 3 9.59 -32.78 -9.81
C LEU A 3 10.61 -32.54 -8.69
N LYS A 4 10.56 -33.30 -7.60
CA LYS A 4 11.57 -33.23 -6.53
C LYS A 4 12.89 -33.84 -7.02
N ALA A 5 12.82 -34.98 -7.72
CA ALA A 5 13.98 -35.62 -8.31
C ALA A 5 14.63 -34.73 -9.39
N VAL A 6 13.81 -34.08 -10.23
CA VAL A 6 14.30 -33.12 -11.24
C VAL A 6 15.00 -31.93 -10.58
N TYR A 7 14.47 -31.40 -9.47
CA TYR A 7 15.14 -30.32 -8.72
C TYR A 7 16.50 -30.72 -8.15
N GLN A 8 16.70 -32.00 -7.80
CA GLN A 8 17.98 -32.48 -7.27
C GLN A 8 19.10 -32.55 -8.33
N LEU A 9 18.76 -32.53 -9.63
CA LEU A 9 19.73 -32.58 -10.71
C LEU A 9 20.60 -31.31 -10.77
N ASP A 10 21.90 -31.47 -10.92
CA ASP A 10 22.84 -30.35 -10.95
C ASP A 10 22.65 -29.42 -12.15
N ILE A 11 22.11 -29.94 -13.26
CA ILE A 11 21.73 -29.17 -14.45
C ILE A 11 20.67 -28.10 -14.11
N VAL A 12 19.74 -28.44 -13.21
CA VAL A 12 18.69 -27.50 -12.77
C VAL A 12 19.27 -26.46 -11.80
N LYS A 13 20.22 -26.83 -10.95
CA LYS A 13 20.93 -25.87 -10.09
C LYS A 13 21.74 -24.86 -10.90
N GLY A 14 22.30 -25.28 -12.04
CA GLY A 14 23.08 -24.41 -12.93
C GLY A 14 22.25 -23.55 -13.91
N SER A 15 20.98 -23.89 -14.17
CA SER A 15 20.17 -23.22 -15.19
C SER A 15 18.98 -22.44 -14.61
N HIS A 16 19.09 -21.11 -14.63
CA HIS A 16 18.03 -20.20 -14.19
C HIS A 16 16.70 -20.43 -14.94
N LYS A 17 16.74 -20.75 -16.24
CA LYS A 17 15.53 -21.04 -17.04
C LYS A 17 14.77 -22.26 -16.52
N LEU A 18 15.49 -23.31 -16.10
CA LEU A 18 14.89 -24.52 -15.54
C LEU A 18 14.31 -24.25 -14.15
N GLN A 19 15.00 -23.48 -13.32
CA GLN A 19 14.48 -23.06 -12.02
C GLN A 19 13.18 -22.26 -12.16
N LEU A 20 13.15 -21.30 -13.09
CA LEU A 20 11.94 -20.52 -13.38
C LEU A 20 10.80 -21.42 -13.89
N ALA A 21 11.08 -22.37 -14.77
CA ALA A 21 10.08 -23.30 -15.29
C ALA A 21 9.48 -24.20 -14.18
N LEU A 22 10.31 -24.68 -13.25
CA LEU A 22 9.85 -25.43 -12.09
C LEU A 22 8.95 -24.57 -11.20
N VAL A 23 9.35 -23.34 -10.94
CA VAL A 23 8.58 -22.45 -10.05
C VAL A 23 7.25 -22.01 -10.67
N ARG A 24 7.17 -21.87 -12.00
CA ARG A 24 5.93 -21.55 -12.72
C ARG A 24 4.95 -22.73 -12.82
N ASN A 25 5.39 -23.95 -12.58
CA ASN A 25 4.53 -25.12 -12.66
C ASN A 25 3.68 -25.26 -11.38
N PRO A 26 2.33 -25.21 -11.47
CA PRO A 26 1.45 -25.29 -10.31
C PRO A 26 1.55 -26.63 -9.55
N ASN A 27 2.03 -27.68 -10.21
CA ASN A 27 2.21 -29.00 -9.59
C ASN A 27 3.53 -29.14 -8.81
N THR A 28 4.39 -28.11 -8.82
CA THR A 28 5.65 -28.14 -8.09
C THR A 28 5.41 -28.09 -6.59
N PRO A 29 6.00 -29.00 -5.80
CA PRO A 29 5.82 -29.02 -4.36
C PRO A 29 6.25 -27.69 -3.70
N GLY A 30 5.43 -27.21 -2.75
CA GLY A 30 5.66 -25.97 -2.01
C GLY A 30 7.08 -25.77 -1.48
N PRO A 31 7.72 -26.77 -0.83
CA PRO A 31 9.09 -26.63 -0.33
C PRO A 31 10.13 -26.36 -1.43
N VAL A 32 9.95 -26.95 -2.62
CA VAL A 32 10.85 -26.74 -3.77
C VAL A 32 10.68 -25.32 -4.30
N VAL A 33 9.45 -24.84 -4.41
CA VAL A 33 9.17 -23.45 -4.81
C VAL A 33 9.82 -22.48 -3.83
N GLN A 34 9.62 -22.68 -2.52
CA GLN A 34 10.19 -21.82 -1.47
C GLN A 34 11.73 -21.77 -1.50
N ALA A 35 12.38 -22.92 -1.75
CA ALA A 35 13.83 -22.98 -1.88
C ALA A 35 14.35 -22.22 -3.11
N LEU A 36 13.55 -22.12 -4.17
CA LEU A 36 13.93 -21.45 -5.42
C LEU A 36 13.64 -19.93 -5.43
N LEU A 37 12.74 -19.42 -4.58
CA LEU A 37 12.38 -17.99 -4.53
C LEU A 37 13.59 -17.04 -4.41
N PRO A 38 14.62 -17.31 -3.58
CA PRO A 38 15.76 -16.41 -3.44
C PRO A 38 16.57 -16.24 -4.72
N PHE A 39 16.53 -17.20 -5.65
CA PHE A 39 17.29 -17.19 -6.89
C PHE A 39 16.56 -16.50 -8.05
N LEU A 40 15.24 -16.30 -7.94
CA LEU A 40 14.45 -15.63 -8.97
C LEU A 40 14.71 -14.13 -9.00
N HIS A 41 14.60 -13.53 -10.18
CA HIS A 41 14.66 -12.07 -10.33
C HIS A 41 13.42 -11.38 -9.73
N LEU A 42 13.55 -10.08 -9.46
CA LEU A 42 12.52 -9.27 -8.81
C LEU A 42 11.16 -9.34 -9.53
N PHE A 43 11.13 -9.17 -10.85
CA PHE A 43 9.88 -9.19 -11.61
C PHE A 43 9.36 -10.61 -11.85
N GLU A 44 10.20 -11.63 -11.78
CA GLU A 44 9.77 -13.03 -11.84
C GLU A 44 9.01 -13.43 -10.58
N LEU A 45 9.44 -12.93 -9.42
CA LEU A 45 8.68 -13.06 -8.17
C LEU A 45 7.31 -12.38 -8.27
N VAL A 46 7.26 -11.19 -8.88
CA VAL A 46 6.00 -10.48 -9.10
C VAL A 46 5.09 -11.28 -10.02
N ASP A 47 5.62 -11.79 -11.13
CA ASP A 47 4.85 -12.59 -12.08
C ASP A 47 4.32 -13.86 -11.40
N LEU A 48 5.12 -14.53 -10.56
CA LEU A 48 4.67 -15.68 -9.78
C LEU A 48 3.46 -15.35 -8.89
N CYS A 49 3.45 -14.21 -8.21
CA CYS A 49 2.31 -13.81 -7.37
C CYS A 49 0.99 -13.61 -8.16
N LEU A 50 1.07 -13.53 -9.49
CA LEU A 50 -0.06 -13.28 -10.39
C LEU A 50 -0.48 -14.51 -11.19
N ILE A 51 0.30 -15.59 -11.16
CA ILE A 51 -0.03 -16.83 -11.86
C ILE A 51 -1.26 -17.49 -11.21
N PRO A 52 -2.27 -17.91 -12.00
CA PRO A 52 -3.39 -18.68 -11.49
C PRO A 52 -2.92 -20.06 -11.03
N GLY A 53 -3.37 -20.51 -9.85
CA GLY A 53 -3.00 -21.82 -9.28
C GLY A 53 -1.90 -21.78 -8.22
N VAL A 54 -1.30 -20.62 -7.96
CA VAL A 54 -0.33 -20.45 -6.85
C VAL A 54 -1.05 -20.46 -5.52
N THR A 55 -0.53 -21.23 -4.56
CA THR A 55 -1.13 -21.33 -3.22
C THR A 55 -0.94 -20.03 -2.42
N PRO A 56 -1.81 -19.72 -1.44
CA PRO A 56 -1.65 -18.54 -0.60
C PRO A 56 -0.28 -18.47 0.09
N ASP A 57 0.26 -19.62 0.52
CA ASP A 57 1.57 -19.70 1.19
C ASP A 57 2.73 -19.39 0.24
N GLN A 58 2.68 -19.91 -0.99
CA GLN A 58 3.69 -19.61 -2.02
C GLN A 58 3.64 -18.13 -2.39
N LYS A 59 2.44 -17.57 -2.56
CA LYS A 59 2.26 -16.14 -2.81
C LYS A 59 2.81 -15.30 -1.68
N PHE A 60 2.50 -15.64 -0.44
CA PHE A 60 3.01 -14.94 0.74
C PHE A 60 4.53 -14.99 0.83
N ALA A 61 5.14 -16.16 0.58
CA ALA A 61 6.58 -16.32 0.55
C ALA A 61 7.25 -15.46 -0.53
N ALA A 62 6.65 -15.40 -1.73
CA ALA A 62 7.14 -14.58 -2.83
C ALA A 62 6.99 -13.07 -2.54
N GLU A 63 5.86 -12.65 -1.99
CA GLU A 63 5.66 -11.26 -1.53
C GLU A 63 6.70 -10.88 -0.47
N ARG A 64 6.96 -11.77 0.50
CA ARG A 64 8.00 -11.54 1.51
C ARG A 64 9.39 -11.41 0.88
N ALA A 65 9.73 -12.24 -0.10
CA ALA A 65 11.00 -12.14 -0.82
C ALA A 65 11.13 -10.79 -1.57
N ILE A 66 10.05 -10.30 -2.19
CA ILE A 66 10.01 -8.97 -2.81
C ILE A 66 10.23 -7.87 -1.77
N LEU A 67 9.52 -7.95 -0.63
CA LEU A 67 9.60 -6.95 0.43
C LEU A 67 11.00 -6.87 1.06
N LEU A 68 11.70 -7.99 1.22
CA LEU A 68 13.07 -8.02 1.73
C LEU A 68 14.07 -7.30 0.79
N ARG A 69 13.82 -7.32 -0.52
CA ARG A 69 14.66 -6.67 -1.53
C ARG A 69 14.28 -5.20 -1.79
N LEU A 70 13.11 -4.78 -1.31
CA LEU A 70 12.54 -3.47 -1.58
C LEU A 70 13.44 -2.31 -1.11
N PRO A 71 14.10 -2.34 0.08
CA PRO A 71 14.96 -1.24 0.52
C PRO A 71 16.15 -0.97 -0.39
N THR A 72 16.73 -2.00 -1.00
CA THR A 72 17.91 -1.91 -1.88
C THR A 72 17.54 -1.73 -3.36
N THR A 73 16.25 -1.76 -3.70
CA THR A 73 15.78 -1.65 -5.08
C THR A 73 15.85 -0.21 -5.56
N GLU A 74 16.36 0.01 -6.77
CA GLU A 74 16.40 1.33 -7.41
C GLU A 74 15.01 1.96 -7.58
N LEU A 75 14.95 3.29 -7.56
CA LEU A 75 13.69 4.04 -7.67
C LEU A 75 12.89 3.67 -8.94
N GLY A 76 13.53 3.52 -10.09
CA GLY A 76 12.85 3.14 -11.33
C GLY A 76 12.17 1.76 -11.25
N ASN A 77 12.84 0.81 -10.59
CA ASN A 77 12.27 -0.51 -10.32
C ASN A 77 11.12 -0.43 -9.32
N LYS A 78 11.23 0.39 -8.26
CA LYS A 78 10.11 0.65 -7.32
C LYS A 78 8.89 1.26 -8.02
N MET A 79 9.10 2.22 -8.93
CA MET A 79 8.03 2.83 -9.72
C MET A 79 7.31 1.77 -10.58
N THR A 80 8.08 0.85 -11.17
CA THR A 80 7.51 -0.25 -11.97
C THR A 80 6.77 -1.26 -11.10
N LEU A 81 7.33 -1.60 -9.93
CA LEU A 81 6.66 -2.45 -8.93
C LEU A 81 5.33 -1.83 -8.47
N ALA A 82 5.28 -0.54 -8.18
CA ALA A 82 4.05 0.14 -7.74
C ALA A 82 2.89 0.00 -8.75
N ARG A 83 3.19 -0.12 -10.04
CA ARG A 83 2.20 -0.31 -11.11
C ARG A 83 1.76 -1.77 -11.28
N ARG A 84 2.68 -2.72 -11.13
CA ARG A 84 2.47 -4.13 -11.51
C ARG A 84 2.36 -5.12 -10.35
N ALA A 85 2.82 -4.76 -9.15
CA ALA A 85 2.92 -5.69 -8.04
C ALA A 85 1.55 -5.98 -7.38
N THR A 86 1.56 -6.81 -6.34
CA THR A 86 0.38 -7.15 -5.56
C THR A 86 -0.01 -6.02 -4.60
N ALA A 87 -1.25 -6.08 -4.10
CA ALA A 87 -1.79 -5.05 -3.20
C ALA A 87 -0.94 -4.85 -1.93
N THR A 88 -0.30 -5.91 -1.43
CA THR A 88 0.57 -5.88 -0.25
C THR A 88 1.86 -5.12 -0.55
N VAL A 89 2.55 -5.49 -1.63
CA VAL A 89 3.78 -4.82 -2.07
C VAL A 89 3.53 -3.34 -2.38
N VAL A 90 2.46 -3.01 -3.11
CA VAL A 90 2.10 -1.60 -3.39
C VAL A 90 1.81 -0.83 -2.10
N GLY A 91 1.17 -1.48 -1.12
CA GLY A 91 0.93 -0.90 0.20
C GLY A 91 2.21 -0.62 0.98
N GLU A 92 3.21 -1.51 0.91
CA GLU A 92 4.52 -1.28 1.53
C GLU A 92 5.32 -0.17 0.80
N ILE A 93 5.28 -0.12 -0.54
CA ILE A 93 5.88 0.98 -1.30
C ILE A 93 5.24 2.32 -0.90
N LEU A 94 3.92 2.35 -0.72
CA LEU A 94 3.21 3.56 -0.27
C LEU A 94 3.71 4.04 1.11
N LYS A 95 4.09 3.13 2.00
CA LYS A 95 4.58 3.47 3.35
C LYS A 95 5.92 4.19 3.35
N GLU A 96 6.73 4.12 2.29
CA GLU A 96 7.98 4.88 2.19
C GLU A 96 7.73 6.40 2.18
N GLY A 97 6.61 6.84 1.60
CA GLY A 97 6.21 8.26 1.61
C GLY A 97 6.99 9.17 0.67
N ASP A 98 7.71 8.64 -0.33
CA ASP A 98 8.21 9.43 -1.47
C ASP A 98 7.02 9.89 -2.31
N SER A 99 6.91 11.20 -2.58
CA SER A 99 5.80 11.79 -3.33
C SER A 99 5.65 11.16 -4.72
N ARG A 100 6.75 10.85 -5.40
CA ARG A 100 6.74 10.21 -6.73
C ARG A 100 6.14 8.81 -6.70
N LEU A 101 6.43 8.05 -5.64
CA LEU A 101 5.89 6.70 -5.47
C LEU A 101 4.44 6.73 -5.00
N VAL A 102 4.07 7.67 -4.12
CA VAL A 102 2.69 7.85 -3.65
C VAL A 102 1.75 8.10 -4.83
N GLU A 103 2.11 8.96 -5.78
CA GLU A 103 1.28 9.22 -6.96
C GLU A 103 1.01 7.95 -7.78
N ILE A 104 2.07 7.17 -8.03
CA ILE A 104 1.97 5.94 -8.81
C ILE A 104 1.15 4.88 -8.06
N CYS A 105 1.37 4.74 -6.76
CA CYS A 105 0.60 3.81 -5.92
C CYS A 105 -0.89 4.17 -5.92
N LEU A 106 -1.26 5.46 -5.83
CA LEU A 106 -2.66 5.89 -5.80
C LEU A 106 -3.42 5.56 -7.10
N ASN A 107 -2.71 5.58 -8.23
CA ASN A 107 -3.22 5.18 -9.54
C ASN A 107 -3.32 3.65 -9.71
N SER A 108 -2.66 2.88 -8.84
CA SER A 108 -2.68 1.42 -8.93
C SER A 108 -4.11 0.86 -8.75
N PRO A 109 -4.58 -0.03 -9.64
CA PRO A 109 -5.89 -0.65 -9.49
C PRO A 109 -5.96 -1.58 -8.27
N ARG A 110 -4.82 -2.10 -7.82
CA ARG A 110 -4.72 -3.09 -6.75
C ARG A 110 -4.55 -2.47 -5.36
N LEU A 111 -4.34 -1.16 -5.26
CA LEU A 111 -4.21 -0.48 -3.98
C LEU A 111 -5.54 -0.54 -3.21
N ARG A 112 -5.46 -0.95 -1.93
CA ARG A 112 -6.62 -1.04 -1.02
C ARG A 112 -6.72 0.21 -0.15
N GLU A 113 -7.95 0.60 0.19
CA GLU A 113 -8.23 1.73 1.08
C GLU A 113 -7.52 1.59 2.44
N VAL A 114 -7.44 0.37 2.96
CA VAL A 114 -6.75 0.06 4.23
C VAL A 114 -5.27 0.46 4.19
N ALA A 115 -4.58 0.27 3.07
CA ALA A 115 -3.17 0.65 2.94
C ALA A 115 -2.99 2.18 3.00
N ILE A 116 -3.93 2.93 2.40
CA ILE A 116 -3.94 4.39 2.46
C ILE A 116 -4.23 4.87 3.88
N LEU A 117 -5.18 4.25 4.58
CA LEU A 117 -5.46 4.54 5.98
C LEU A 117 -4.24 4.28 6.86
N GLN A 118 -3.53 3.18 6.65
CA GLN A 118 -2.28 2.87 7.37
C GLN A 118 -1.21 3.92 7.08
N PHE A 119 -1.04 4.33 5.82
CA PHE A 119 -0.10 5.39 5.43
C PHE A 119 -0.42 6.73 6.09
N ILE A 120 -1.69 7.19 6.01
CA ILE A 120 -2.12 8.45 6.63
C ILE A 120 -1.91 8.43 8.14
N ASN A 121 -2.15 7.29 8.81
CA ASN A 121 -1.91 7.19 10.25
C ASN A 121 -0.44 6.96 10.61
N GLY A 122 0.41 6.67 9.63
CA GLY A 122 1.83 6.37 9.81
C GLY A 122 2.73 7.61 9.89
N ALA A 123 3.98 7.37 10.28
CA ALA A 123 4.98 8.42 10.51
C ALA A 123 5.57 9.01 9.22
N SER A 124 5.43 8.34 8.07
CA SER A 124 5.92 8.82 6.76
C SER A 124 4.96 9.79 6.05
N SER A 125 3.74 9.97 6.56
CA SER A 125 2.77 10.87 5.96
C SER A 125 3.21 12.33 6.06
N LYS A 126 3.37 13.01 4.93
CA LYS A 126 3.69 14.44 4.85
C LYS A 126 2.46 15.24 4.41
N ALA A 127 2.47 16.55 4.67
CA ALA A 127 1.40 17.46 4.27
C ALA A 127 1.12 17.40 2.75
N GLU A 128 2.18 17.29 1.95
CA GLU A 128 2.12 17.14 0.50
C GLU A 128 1.42 15.83 0.09
N THR A 129 1.91 14.68 0.58
CA THR A 129 1.36 13.36 0.23
C THR A 129 -0.08 13.19 0.71
N ILE A 130 -0.43 13.75 1.88
CA ILE A 130 -1.82 13.80 2.36
C ILE A 130 -2.69 14.60 1.38
N SER A 131 -2.18 15.73 0.89
CA SER A 131 -2.90 16.55 -0.07
C SER A 131 -3.03 15.89 -1.44
N MET A 132 -2.06 15.07 -1.86
CA MET A 132 -2.19 14.24 -3.07
C MET A 132 -3.35 13.26 -2.94
N ILE A 133 -3.45 12.55 -1.80
CA ILE A 133 -4.56 11.62 -1.53
C ILE A 133 -5.90 12.37 -1.50
N ALA A 134 -5.94 13.53 -0.85
CA ALA A 134 -7.16 14.33 -0.72
C ALA A 134 -7.66 14.92 -2.05
N ARG A 135 -6.77 15.15 -3.03
CA ARG A 135 -7.13 15.61 -4.39
C ARG A 135 -7.51 14.47 -5.32
N HIS A 136 -7.04 13.25 -5.04
CA HIS A 136 -7.14 12.14 -5.98
C HIS A 136 -8.60 11.76 -6.28
N PRO A 137 -9.04 11.68 -7.55
CA PRO A 137 -10.45 11.50 -7.91
C PRO A 137 -11.05 10.19 -7.37
N LYS A 138 -10.27 9.10 -7.40
CA LYS A 138 -10.68 7.78 -6.88
C LYS A 138 -10.89 7.75 -5.35
N TRP A 139 -10.16 8.57 -4.61
CA TRP A 139 -10.03 8.44 -3.15
C TRP A 139 -10.71 9.57 -2.37
N LYS A 140 -10.81 10.77 -2.96
CA LYS A 140 -11.40 11.97 -2.33
C LYS A 140 -12.83 11.79 -1.82
N LEU A 141 -13.63 10.91 -2.43
CA LEU A 141 -15.02 10.68 -2.04
C LEU A 141 -15.19 9.70 -0.86
N ARG A 142 -14.14 8.97 -0.47
CA ARG A 142 -14.22 7.95 0.58
C ARG A 142 -14.32 8.59 1.98
N PRO A 143 -15.39 8.32 2.75
CA PRO A 143 -15.61 8.99 4.04
C PRO A 143 -14.55 8.64 5.09
N ASN A 144 -14.09 7.37 5.14
CA ASN A 144 -13.06 6.96 6.11
C ASN A 144 -11.73 7.66 5.84
N LEU A 145 -11.37 7.86 4.56
CA LEU A 145 -10.18 8.60 4.19
C LEU A 145 -10.28 10.07 4.60
N ARG A 146 -11.42 10.73 4.37
CA ARG A 146 -11.65 12.12 4.83
C ARG A 146 -11.47 12.25 6.33
N LEU A 147 -12.08 11.34 7.10
CA LEU A 147 -11.95 11.33 8.55
C LEU A 147 -10.50 11.06 9.00
N ALA A 148 -9.80 10.14 8.35
CA ALA A 148 -8.40 9.87 8.65
C ALA A 148 -7.49 11.07 8.34
N ILE A 149 -7.72 11.75 7.21
CA ILE A 149 -7.02 12.99 6.84
C ILE A 149 -7.27 14.04 7.93
N LEU A 150 -8.52 14.28 8.33
CA LEU A 150 -8.82 15.30 9.34
C LEU A 150 -8.30 14.93 10.74
N LYS A 151 -8.08 13.66 11.05
CA LYS A 151 -7.47 13.22 12.32
C LYS A 151 -5.94 13.37 12.34
N ASN A 152 -5.29 13.57 11.19
CA ASN A 152 -3.84 13.68 11.12
C ASN A 152 -3.37 15.12 11.39
N ARG A 153 -2.43 15.27 12.33
CA ARG A 153 -1.83 16.56 12.72
C ARG A 153 -1.13 17.30 11.57
N ARG A 154 -0.62 16.57 10.57
CA ARG A 154 0.14 17.12 9.43
C ARG A 154 -0.77 17.56 8.28
N THR A 155 -2.08 17.39 8.42
CA THR A 155 -3.03 17.78 7.39
C THR A 155 -3.12 19.31 7.28
N PRO A 156 -2.92 19.86 6.07
CA PRO A 156 -3.10 21.29 5.83
C PRO A 156 -4.51 21.79 6.13
N SER A 157 -4.61 23.01 6.67
CA SER A 157 -5.87 23.65 7.08
C SER A 157 -6.91 23.75 5.95
N ILE A 158 -6.47 23.87 4.68
CA ILE A 158 -7.36 23.92 3.52
C ILE A 158 -8.29 22.71 3.45
N TRP A 159 -7.82 21.52 3.87
CA TRP A 159 -8.63 20.30 3.86
C TRP A 159 -9.68 20.28 4.96
N PHE A 160 -9.42 20.94 6.09
CA PHE A 160 -10.43 21.14 7.13
C PHE A 160 -11.56 22.01 6.57
N THR A 161 -11.26 23.13 5.93
CA THR A 161 -12.27 24.01 5.34
C THR A 161 -13.10 23.31 4.26
N LEU A 162 -12.48 22.45 3.45
CA LEU A 162 -13.19 21.74 2.36
C LEU A 162 -14.01 20.54 2.83
N PHE A 163 -13.51 19.75 3.78
CA PHE A 163 -14.14 18.49 4.18
C PHE A 163 -15.08 18.63 5.39
N LEU A 164 -14.81 19.55 6.32
CA LEU A 164 -15.64 19.71 7.51
C LEU A 164 -17.11 19.97 7.17
N PRO A 165 -17.49 20.88 6.25
CA PRO A 165 -18.89 21.15 5.91
C PRO A 165 -19.65 19.91 5.40
N GLN A 166 -18.94 18.97 4.78
CA GLN A 166 -19.53 17.77 4.17
C GLN A 166 -19.71 16.61 5.18
N LEU A 167 -19.19 16.75 6.40
CA LEU A 167 -19.27 15.71 7.43
C LEU A 167 -20.53 15.82 8.29
N ARG A 168 -20.94 14.70 8.86
CA ARG A 168 -22.05 14.65 9.82
C ARG A 168 -21.62 15.30 11.13
N THR A 169 -22.54 16.02 11.77
CA THR A 169 -22.29 16.68 13.07
C THR A 169 -21.70 15.77 14.16
N PRO A 170 -22.12 14.49 14.35
CA PRO A 170 -21.46 13.60 15.31
C PRO A 170 -19.99 13.36 14.98
N ASP A 171 -19.63 13.22 13.70
CA ASP A 171 -18.25 12.99 13.28
C ASP A 171 -17.37 14.21 13.57
N VAL A 172 -17.90 15.41 13.33
CA VAL A 172 -17.21 16.68 13.65
C VAL A 172 -16.99 16.81 15.16
N ARG A 173 -17.98 16.43 15.98
CA ARG A 173 -17.81 16.39 17.45
C ARG A 173 -16.75 15.38 17.88
N ASN A 174 -16.73 14.20 17.26
CA ASN A 174 -15.73 13.16 17.52
C ASN A 174 -14.30 13.62 17.17
N LEU A 175 -14.13 14.53 16.21
CA LEU A 175 -12.82 15.11 15.90
C LEU A 175 -12.29 15.94 17.08
N LEU A 176 -13.12 16.68 17.82
CA LEU A 176 -12.67 17.46 18.98
C LEU A 176 -12.15 16.59 20.13
N LEU A 177 -12.69 15.38 20.28
CA LEU A 177 -12.22 14.40 21.27
C LEU A 177 -10.86 13.81 20.89
N SER A 178 -10.43 13.95 19.63
CA SER A 178 -9.14 13.44 19.17
C SER A 178 -7.98 14.22 19.80
N ARG A 179 -7.11 13.50 20.51
CA ARG A 179 -5.86 14.04 21.06
C ARG A 179 -4.79 14.35 20.00
N ARG A 180 -5.02 13.94 18.75
CA ARG A 180 -4.03 14.08 17.66
C ARG A 180 -4.07 15.44 16.96
N LEU A 181 -5.09 16.27 17.22
CA LEU A 181 -5.26 17.57 16.57
C LEU A 181 -4.44 18.68 17.24
N ASN A 182 -3.82 19.52 16.41
CA ASN A 182 -3.16 20.73 16.87
C ASN A 182 -4.19 21.79 17.31
N PRO A 183 -3.83 22.75 18.19
CA PRO A 183 -4.76 23.79 18.65
C PRO A 183 -5.44 24.58 17.53
N ALA A 184 -4.68 24.93 16.47
CA ALA A 184 -5.23 25.61 15.30
C ALA A 184 -6.28 24.76 14.55
N GLN A 185 -6.06 23.45 14.41
CA GLN A 185 -7.01 22.54 13.79
C GLN A 185 -8.26 22.38 14.65
N LYS A 186 -8.12 22.30 15.98
CA LYS A 186 -9.26 22.27 16.90
C LYS A 186 -10.11 23.53 16.78
N LYS A 187 -9.49 24.70 16.64
CA LYS A 187 -10.20 25.97 16.42
C LYS A 187 -11.06 25.91 15.15
N LEU A 188 -10.51 25.41 14.03
CA LEU A 188 -11.28 25.24 12.78
C LEU A 188 -12.49 24.31 12.95
N VAL A 189 -12.33 23.21 13.69
CA VAL A 189 -13.43 22.27 13.98
C VAL A 189 -14.49 22.92 14.88
N GLN A 190 -14.07 23.70 15.89
CA GLN A 190 -14.99 24.45 16.76
C GLN A 190 -15.75 25.53 16.00
N ASP A 191 -15.08 26.29 15.14
CA ASP A 191 -15.69 27.33 14.33
C ASP A 191 -16.76 26.75 13.38
N GLU A 192 -16.50 25.57 12.81
CA GLU A 192 -17.50 24.84 12.02
C GLU A 192 -18.70 24.39 12.87
N LEU A 193 -18.49 23.86 14.08
CA LEU A 193 -19.59 23.47 14.97
C LEU A 193 -20.43 24.66 15.41
N ARG A 194 -19.79 25.82 15.65
CA ARG A 194 -20.49 27.08 15.94
C ARG A 194 -21.37 27.48 14.78
N LYS A 195 -20.84 27.49 13.55
CA LYS A 195 -21.62 27.79 12.33
C LYS A 195 -22.85 26.90 12.17
N ARG A 196 -22.73 25.61 12.50
CA ARG A 196 -23.85 24.65 12.47
C ARG A 196 -24.87 24.87 13.58
N GLY A 197 -24.43 25.33 14.75
CA GLY A 197 -25.29 25.66 15.89
C GLY A 197 -26.05 26.97 15.70
N THR A 198 -25.47 27.95 14.99
CA THR A 198 -26.11 29.22 14.64
C THR A 198 -27.07 29.14 13.44
N GLY A 199 -27.05 28.03 12.70
CA GLY A 199 -27.91 27.78 11.55
C GLY A 199 -29.12 26.90 11.84
N ARG A 200 -29.53 26.79 13.11
CA ARG A 200 -30.72 26.06 13.56
C ARG A 200 -31.68 27.00 14.27
#